data_AF-F4H5D0-F1
#
_entry.id   AF-F4H5D0-F1
#
_cell.length_a   1.000
_cell.length_b   1.000
_cell.length_c   1.000
_cell.angle_alpha   90.00
_cell.angle_beta   90.00
_cell.angle_gamma   90.00
#
_symmetry.space_group_name_H-M   'P 1'
#
loop_
_entity.id
_entity.type
_entity.pdbx_description
1 polymer ?
#
loop_
_entity_poly.entity_id
_entity_poly.type
_entity_poly.pdbx_seq_one_letter_code
_entity_poly.pdbx_strand_id
1 'polypeptide(L)'
;MAPRTRSNPLALAVLTLLWERPMHPYEMSMTLRERRKDETVRLNFGSLYSVVDGLEKRGLIEAASTEREGNRPPRTVYRITDAGATEAVDWLSDLVRTPVKEFPQFEAALSFLPLLAPDDVARLLRMRAASVRVTLTSLESTVADARAQGLPRIFALEAEYEMALLRAELDFVVALEAGIGDGSLEQVDLWRSLHDRADAAGRLDPDELADALAPYLSVQEDPPTTR
;
A
#
# COMPACT_ATOMS: atom_id res chain seq x y z
N MET A 1 20.27 -6.12 -3.22
CA MET A 1 19.56 -5.15 -2.37
C MET A 1 19.60 -3.82 -3.11
N ALA A 2 18.49 -3.38 -3.70
CA ALA A 2 18.47 -2.11 -4.43
C ALA A 2 18.91 -0.98 -3.48
N PRO A 3 19.71 0.00 -3.94
CA PRO A 3 20.24 1.04 -3.07
C PRO A 3 19.09 1.81 -2.41
N ARG A 4 19.26 2.19 -1.14
CA ARG A 4 18.29 2.94 -0.31
C ARG A 4 17.76 4.25 -0.93
N THR A 5 18.30 4.67 -2.06
CA THR A 5 17.96 5.87 -2.82
C THR A 5 16.68 5.76 -3.65
N ARG A 6 16.19 4.53 -3.93
CA ARG A 6 15.01 4.24 -4.77
C ARG A 6 13.78 3.83 -3.95
N SER A 7 13.54 4.46 -2.80
CA SER A 7 12.46 4.08 -1.86
C SER A 7 11.27 5.03 -1.84
N ASN A 8 11.35 6.19 -2.51
CA ASN A 8 10.30 7.21 -2.49
C ASN A 8 9.64 7.38 -3.87
N PRO A 9 8.48 6.77 -4.13
CA PRO A 9 7.76 6.90 -5.40
C PRO A 9 7.50 8.36 -5.85
N LEU A 10 7.48 9.32 -4.92
CA LEU A 10 7.35 10.75 -5.27
C LEU A 10 8.53 11.27 -6.08
N ALA A 11 9.74 10.77 -5.84
CA ALA A 11 10.90 11.15 -6.63
C ALA A 11 10.79 10.64 -8.07
N LEU A 12 10.30 9.40 -8.26
CA LEU A 12 10.02 8.87 -9.60
C LEU A 12 8.92 9.68 -10.30
N ALA A 13 7.84 10.04 -9.59
CA ALA A 13 6.78 10.88 -10.13
C ALA A 13 7.30 12.27 -10.58
N VAL A 14 8.19 12.90 -9.81
CA VAL A 14 8.83 14.18 -10.19
C VAL A 14 9.68 14.02 -11.45
N LEU A 15 10.50 12.97 -11.53
CA LEU A 15 11.31 12.69 -12.73
C LEU A 15 10.41 12.46 -13.95
N THR A 16 9.31 11.70 -13.81
CA THR A 16 8.34 11.48 -14.91
C THR A 16 7.73 12.79 -15.40
N LEU A 17 7.30 13.68 -14.49
CA LEU A 17 6.76 14.99 -14.89
C LEU A 17 7.81 15.85 -15.61
N LEU A 18 9.04 15.86 -15.10
CA LEU A 18 10.13 16.63 -15.69
C LEU A 18 10.64 16.06 -17.01
N TRP A 19 10.42 14.77 -17.26
CA TRP A 19 10.62 14.14 -18.56
C TRP A 19 9.58 14.61 -19.58
N GLU A 20 8.35 14.90 -19.16
CA GLU A 20 7.33 15.47 -20.05
C GLU A 20 7.67 16.92 -20.43
N ARG A 21 8.06 17.75 -19.46
CA ARG A 21 8.46 19.15 -19.67
C ARG A 21 9.07 19.77 -18.41
N PRO A 22 9.84 20.88 -18.54
CA PRO A 22 10.25 21.67 -17.38
C PRO A 22 9.06 22.19 -16.57
N MET A 23 9.16 22.14 -15.24
CA MET A 23 8.10 22.57 -14.32
C MET A 23 8.68 23.21 -13.05
N HIS A 24 7.92 24.12 -12.45
CA HIS A 24 8.17 24.59 -11.08
C HIS A 24 7.56 23.59 -10.06
N PRO A 25 8.13 23.39 -8.85
CA PRO A 25 7.60 22.43 -7.88
C PRO A 25 6.12 22.61 -7.53
N TYR A 26 5.64 23.84 -7.41
CA TYR A 26 4.20 24.11 -7.24
C TYR A 26 3.36 23.55 -8.38
N GLU A 27 3.80 23.71 -9.62
CA GLU A 27 3.11 23.18 -10.79
C GLU A 27 3.11 21.65 -10.81
N MET A 28 4.24 21.02 -10.47
CA MET A 28 4.31 19.56 -10.29
C MET A 28 3.26 19.08 -9.27
N SER A 29 3.13 19.78 -8.14
CA SER A 29 2.15 19.42 -7.10
C SER A 29 0.71 19.51 -7.60
N MET A 30 0.41 20.52 -8.43
CA MET A 30 -0.92 20.71 -9.02
C MET A 30 -1.20 19.63 -10.06
N THR A 31 -0.26 19.37 -10.96
CA THR A 31 -0.39 18.34 -12.00
C THR A 31 -0.54 16.94 -11.40
N LEU A 32 0.18 16.61 -10.32
CA LEU A 32 0.00 15.31 -9.64
C LEU A 32 -1.41 15.16 -9.04
N ARG A 33 -1.97 16.22 -8.44
CA ARG A 33 -3.34 16.22 -7.90
C ARG A 33 -4.40 16.14 -8.98
N GLU A 34 -4.25 16.92 -10.06
CA GLU A 34 -5.16 16.90 -11.20
C GLU A 34 -5.23 15.50 -11.84
N ARG A 35 -4.12 14.76 -11.82
CA ARG A 35 -4.03 13.38 -12.31
C ARG A 35 -4.40 12.32 -11.26
N ARG A 36 -4.90 12.73 -10.09
CA ARG A 36 -5.22 11.87 -8.92
C ARG A 36 -4.08 10.95 -8.47
N LYS A 37 -2.83 11.38 -8.68
CA LYS A 37 -1.64 10.61 -8.25
C LYS A 37 -1.34 10.74 -6.75
N ASP A 38 -2.08 11.58 -6.05
CA ASP A 38 -2.11 11.66 -4.59
C ASP A 38 -2.78 10.45 -3.93
N GLU A 39 -3.53 9.64 -4.69
CA GLU A 39 -4.06 8.35 -4.24
C GLU A 39 -2.96 7.26 -4.20
N THR A 40 -2.01 7.29 -5.15
CA THR A 40 -0.91 6.31 -5.27
C THR A 40 0.36 6.71 -4.52
N VAL A 41 0.63 8.02 -4.46
CA VAL A 41 1.87 8.57 -3.91
C VAL A 41 1.52 9.58 -2.83
N ARG A 42 2.06 9.39 -1.63
CA ARG A 42 1.88 10.34 -0.52
C ARG A 42 2.45 11.71 -0.90
N LEU A 43 1.57 12.62 -1.29
CA LEU A 43 1.92 13.96 -1.75
C LEU A 43 1.68 15.00 -0.65
N ASN A 44 2.74 15.36 0.07
CA ASN A 44 2.73 16.52 0.95
C ASN A 44 3.59 17.63 0.31
N PHE A 45 3.14 18.88 0.41
CA PHE A 45 3.84 20.00 -0.24
C PHE A 45 5.29 20.13 0.24
N GLY A 46 5.54 19.95 1.54
CA GLY A 46 6.90 19.95 2.11
C GLY A 46 7.76 18.76 1.66
N SER A 47 7.18 17.58 1.42
CA SER A 47 7.94 16.43 0.93
C SER A 47 8.35 16.60 -0.54
N LEU A 48 7.54 17.28 -1.35
CA LEU A 48 7.87 17.55 -2.74
C LEU A 48 9.12 18.44 -2.88
N TYR A 49 9.20 19.55 -2.15
CA TYR A 49 10.39 20.42 -2.21
C TYR A 49 11.66 19.71 -1.73
N SER A 50 11.54 18.89 -0.68
CA SER A 50 12.65 18.07 -0.19
C SER A 50 13.10 17.03 -1.22
N VAL A 51 12.16 16.46 -1.97
CA VAL A 51 12.44 15.54 -3.07
C VAL A 51 13.13 16.26 -4.23
N VAL A 52 12.65 17.43 -4.63
CA VAL A 52 13.27 18.24 -5.69
C VAL A 52 14.71 18.61 -5.33
N ASP A 53 14.94 19.14 -4.12
CA ASP A 53 16.29 19.46 -3.63
C ASP A 53 17.20 18.22 -3.61
N GLY A 54 16.67 17.07 -3.19
CA GLY A 54 17.40 15.80 -3.22
C GLY A 54 17.75 15.31 -4.63
N LEU A 55 16.85 15.49 -5.60
CA LEU A 55 17.08 15.14 -7.00
C LEU A 55 18.11 16.07 -7.66
N GLU A 56 18.06 17.36 -7.36
CA GLU A 56 19.00 18.37 -7.87
C GLU A 56 20.41 18.11 -7.32
N LYS A 57 20.55 17.87 -6.02
CA LYS A 57 21.83 17.52 -5.38
C LYS A 57 22.47 16.26 -5.97
N ARG A 58 21.65 15.34 -6.49
CA ARG A 58 22.10 14.11 -7.18
C ARG A 58 22.40 14.33 -8.66
N GLY A 59 22.19 15.53 -9.21
CA GLY A 59 22.37 15.85 -10.62
C GLY A 59 21.34 15.20 -11.55
N LEU A 60 20.20 14.73 -11.02
CA LEU A 60 19.14 14.11 -11.81
C LEU A 60 18.20 15.14 -12.44
N ILE A 61 18.16 16.33 -11.86
CA ILE A 61 17.44 17.50 -12.37
C ILE A 61 18.35 18.72 -12.21
N GLU A 62 18.05 19.79 -12.95
CA GLU A 62 18.78 21.05 -12.84
C GLU A 62 17.86 22.25 -13.09
N ALA A 63 18.24 23.42 -12.56
CA ALA A 63 17.53 24.67 -12.81
C ALA A 63 17.61 25.03 -14.31
N ALA A 64 16.45 25.17 -14.95
CA ALA A 64 16.32 25.54 -16.36
C ALA A 64 16.17 27.06 -16.53
N SER A 65 15.35 27.68 -15.68
CA SER A 65 15.13 29.13 -15.67
C SER A 65 14.72 29.59 -14.28
N THR A 66 14.96 30.88 -14.03
CA THR A 66 14.44 31.57 -12.86
C THR A 66 13.49 32.65 -13.34
N GLU A 67 12.20 32.36 -13.28
CA GLU A 67 11.16 33.31 -13.70
C GLU A 67 10.81 34.24 -12.54
N ARG A 68 10.76 35.55 -12.82
CA ARG A 68 10.33 36.56 -11.85
C ARG A 68 9.10 37.27 -12.37
N GLU A 69 7.95 36.89 -11.83
CA GLU A 69 6.68 37.56 -12.14
C GLU A 69 6.43 38.69 -11.14
N GLY A 70 6.70 39.93 -11.56
CA GLY A 70 6.50 41.14 -10.76
C GLY A 70 7.36 41.17 -9.48
N ASN A 71 6.75 41.57 -8.35
CA ASN A 71 7.43 41.70 -7.05
C ASN A 71 7.43 40.40 -6.21
N ARG A 72 7.06 39.25 -6.80
CA ARG A 72 7.05 37.95 -6.12
C ARG A 72 8.46 37.34 -6.05
N PRO A 73 8.69 36.39 -5.12
CA PRO A 73 9.93 35.63 -5.09
C PRO A 73 10.19 34.93 -6.43
N PRO A 74 11.45 34.84 -6.87
CA PRO A 74 11.82 34.11 -8.09
C PRO A 74 11.34 32.66 -8.03
N ARG A 75 10.71 32.19 -9.11
CA ARG A 75 10.27 30.81 -9.31
C ARG A 75 11.33 30.07 -10.12
N THR A 76 11.95 29.07 -9.50
CA THR A 76 12.93 28.21 -10.19
C THR A 76 12.19 27.08 -10.90
N VAL A 77 12.29 27.05 -12.23
CA VAL A 77 11.78 25.96 -13.06
C VAL A 77 12.91 24.94 -13.21
N TYR A 78 12.60 23.67 -12.99
CA TYR A 78 13.56 22.58 -13.13
C TYR A 78 13.32 21.83 -14.43
N ARG A 79 14.37 21.22 -14.97
CA ARG A 79 14.31 20.23 -16.06
C ARG A 79 15.05 18.97 -15.67
N ILE A 80 14.68 17.84 -16.27
CA ILE A 80 15.40 16.57 -16.09
C ILE A 80 16.75 16.62 -16.84
N THR A 81 17.78 15.97 -16.30
CA THR A 81 19.05 15.74 -16.98
C THR A 81 19.05 14.38 -17.71
N ASP A 82 20.03 14.13 -18.58
CA ASP A 82 20.19 12.80 -19.22
C ASP A 82 20.36 11.68 -18.19
N ALA A 83 21.10 11.98 -17.10
CA ALA A 83 21.27 11.06 -15.98
C ALA A 83 19.94 10.83 -15.24
N GLY A 84 19.12 11.88 -15.05
CA GLY A 84 17.78 11.77 -14.47
C GLY A 84 16.83 10.92 -15.30
N ALA A 85 16.85 11.09 -16.63
CA ALA A 85 16.01 10.31 -17.54
C ALA A 85 16.38 8.82 -17.51
N THR A 86 17.69 8.52 -17.52
CA THR A 86 18.19 7.14 -17.39
C THR A 86 17.78 6.53 -16.05
N GLU A 87 17.97 7.26 -14.95
CA GLU A 87 17.59 6.79 -13.60
C GLU A 87 16.09 6.53 -13.47
N ALA A 88 15.23 7.36 -14.09
CA ALA A 88 13.78 7.17 -14.07
C ALA A 88 13.36 5.87 -14.76
N VAL A 89 13.93 5.59 -15.93
CA VAL A 89 13.66 4.35 -16.69
C VAL A 89 14.17 3.13 -15.95
N ASP A 90 15.41 3.18 -15.43
CA ASP A 90 16.01 2.08 -14.68
C ASP A 90 15.21 1.76 -13.41
N TRP A 91 14.81 2.80 -12.68
CA TRP A 91 14.02 2.63 -11.46
C TRP A 91 12.64 2.06 -11.77
N LEU A 92 11.91 2.60 -12.76
CA LEU A 92 10.62 2.04 -13.15
C LEU A 92 10.76 0.57 -13.60
N SER A 93 11.81 0.25 -14.35
CA SER A 93 12.10 -1.11 -14.78
C SER A 93 12.35 -2.05 -13.60
N ASP A 94 13.05 -1.60 -12.57
CA ASP A 94 13.26 -2.37 -11.35
C ASP A 94 11.96 -2.66 -10.61
N LEU A 95 11.08 -1.66 -10.44
CA LEU A 95 9.79 -1.81 -9.77
C LEU A 95 8.87 -2.78 -10.52
N VAL A 96 8.88 -2.74 -11.85
CA VAL A 96 8.10 -3.65 -12.69
C VAL A 96 8.66 -5.08 -12.62
N ARG A 97 9.99 -5.23 -12.63
CA ARG A 97 10.66 -6.52 -12.68
C ARG A 97 10.70 -7.25 -11.34
N THR A 98 10.92 -6.52 -10.26
CA THR A 98 11.32 -7.09 -8.97
C THR A 98 10.28 -6.75 -7.92
N PRO A 99 9.52 -7.74 -7.43
CA PRO A 99 8.60 -7.53 -6.32
C PRO A 99 9.34 -6.98 -5.09
N VAL A 100 8.74 -5.99 -4.45
CA VAL A 100 9.17 -5.48 -3.15
C VAL A 100 8.19 -5.99 -2.10
N LYS A 101 8.69 -6.47 -0.95
CA LYS A 101 7.80 -6.84 0.16
C LYS A 101 7.16 -5.57 0.70
N GLU A 102 5.85 -5.46 0.49
CA GLU A 102 5.01 -4.48 1.14
C GLU A 102 4.59 -4.98 2.52
N PHE A 103 4.23 -4.06 3.40
CA PHE A 103 3.69 -4.36 4.73
C PHE A 103 2.28 -3.76 4.86
N PRO A 104 1.25 -4.37 4.24
CA PRO A 104 -0.12 -3.91 4.34
C PRO A 104 -0.58 -3.89 5.80
N GLN A 105 -1.29 -2.83 6.20
CA GLN A 105 -1.79 -2.71 7.58
C GLN A 105 -2.78 -3.82 7.94
N PHE A 106 -3.53 -4.33 6.97
CA PHE A 106 -4.47 -5.42 7.22
C PHE A 106 -3.74 -6.76 7.45
N GLU A 107 -2.66 -7.07 6.72
CA GLU A 107 -1.80 -8.23 6.99
C GLU A 107 -1.22 -8.17 8.42
N ALA A 108 -0.80 -6.98 8.86
CA ALA A 108 -0.38 -6.75 10.24
C ALA A 108 -1.53 -6.97 11.24
N ALA A 109 -2.73 -6.47 10.98
CA ALA A 109 -3.90 -6.68 11.83
C ALA A 109 -4.26 -8.17 11.97
N LEU A 110 -4.19 -8.94 10.87
CA LEU A 110 -4.41 -10.39 10.89
C LEU A 110 -3.38 -11.12 11.78
N SER A 111 -2.14 -10.63 11.81
CA SER A 111 -1.08 -11.20 12.66
C SER A 111 -1.34 -11.03 14.16
N PHE A 112 -2.19 -10.06 14.53
CA PHE A 112 -2.56 -9.76 15.92
C PHE A 112 -4.06 -9.98 16.19
N LEU A 113 -4.76 -10.65 15.29
CA LEU A 113 -6.20 -10.89 15.36
C LEU A 113 -6.66 -11.60 16.65
N PRO A 114 -5.89 -12.55 17.23
CA PRO A 114 -6.27 -13.21 18.48
C PRO A 114 -6.47 -12.29 19.69
N LEU A 115 -6.01 -11.03 19.61
CA LEU A 115 -6.30 -10.00 20.62
C LEU A 115 -7.79 -9.68 20.75
N LEU A 116 -8.59 -9.94 19.72
CA LEU A 116 -10.02 -9.69 19.69
C LEU A 116 -10.80 -10.99 19.89
N ALA A 117 -11.98 -10.90 20.49
CA ALA A 117 -12.88 -12.05 20.58
C ALA A 117 -13.37 -12.46 19.17
N PRO A 118 -13.58 -13.76 18.89
CA PRO A 118 -13.97 -14.25 17.57
C PRO A 118 -15.21 -13.53 17.01
N ASP A 119 -16.25 -13.37 17.83
CA ASP A 119 -17.51 -12.77 17.37
C ASP A 119 -17.36 -11.27 17.05
N ASP A 120 -16.47 -10.58 17.77
CA ASP A 120 -16.08 -9.21 17.45
C ASP A 120 -15.30 -9.12 16.14
N VAL A 121 -14.40 -10.08 15.90
CA VAL A 121 -13.67 -10.19 14.64
C VAL A 121 -14.64 -10.40 13.48
N ALA A 122 -15.57 -11.35 13.58
CA ALA A 122 -16.58 -11.58 12.55
C ALA A 122 -17.39 -10.30 12.25
N ARG A 123 -17.83 -9.59 13.29
CA ARG A 123 -18.53 -8.31 13.15
C ARG A 123 -17.69 -7.26 12.43
N LEU A 124 -16.41 -7.09 12.81
CA LEU A 124 -15.50 -6.11 12.20
C LEU A 124 -15.14 -6.48 10.75
N LEU A 125 -14.93 -7.76 10.45
CA LEU A 125 -14.69 -8.26 9.10
C LEU A 125 -15.91 -8.02 8.20
N ARG A 126 -17.14 -8.20 8.71
CA ARG A 126 -18.37 -7.86 7.98
C ARG A 126 -18.44 -6.37 7.62
N MET A 127 -18.08 -5.49 8.55
CA MET A 127 -18.02 -4.05 8.30
C MET A 127 -16.94 -3.72 7.26
N ARG A 128 -15.78 -4.36 7.35
CA ARG A 128 -14.69 -4.21 6.37
C ARG A 128 -15.14 -4.66 4.98
N ALA A 129 -15.74 -5.84 4.85
CA ALA A 129 -16.25 -6.36 3.59
C ALA A 129 -17.26 -5.41 2.93
N ALA A 130 -18.16 -4.82 3.72
CA ALA A 130 -19.10 -3.81 3.21
C ALA A 130 -18.36 -2.58 2.66
N SER A 131 -17.34 -2.08 3.38
CA SER A 131 -16.53 -0.95 2.94
C SER A 131 -15.75 -1.27 1.66
N VAL A 132 -15.09 -2.42 1.61
CA VAL A 132 -14.32 -2.88 0.43
C VAL A 132 -15.22 -3.00 -0.79
N ARG A 133 -16.43 -3.54 -0.63
CA ARG A 133 -17.42 -3.66 -1.71
C ARG A 133 -17.83 -2.29 -2.26
N VAL A 134 -18.07 -1.30 -1.40
CA VAL A 134 -18.40 0.06 -1.84
C VAL A 134 -17.26 0.66 -2.66
N THR A 135 -16.02 0.54 -2.17
CA THR A 135 -14.84 1.02 -2.89
C THR A 135 -14.68 0.33 -4.25
N LEU A 136 -14.79 -1.00 -4.28
CA LEU A 136 -14.67 -1.80 -5.51
C LEU A 136 -15.72 -1.38 -6.54
N THR A 137 -17.00 -1.27 -6.16
CA THR A 137 -18.07 -0.85 -7.08
C THR A 137 -17.84 0.56 -7.63
N SER A 138 -17.36 1.48 -6.79
CA SER A 138 -17.05 2.86 -7.20
C SER A 138 -15.91 2.90 -8.22
N LEU A 139 -14.87 2.10 -8.00
CA LEU A 139 -13.72 2.01 -8.90
C LEU A 139 -14.10 1.35 -10.23
N GLU A 140 -14.87 0.25 -10.18
CA GLU A 140 -15.42 -0.42 -11.37
C GLU A 140 -16.23 0.55 -12.25
N SER A 141 -17.10 1.35 -11.63
CA SER A 141 -17.91 2.36 -12.34
C SER A 141 -17.03 3.43 -12.99
N THR A 142 -16.05 3.95 -12.25
CA THR A 142 -15.11 4.98 -12.75
C THR A 142 -14.33 4.48 -13.96
N VAL A 143 -13.82 3.24 -13.91
CA VAL A 143 -13.06 2.63 -15.02
C VAL A 143 -13.97 2.36 -16.22
N ALA A 144 -15.21 1.91 -15.99
CA ALA A 144 -16.19 1.69 -17.05
C ALA A 144 -16.54 2.99 -17.78
N ASP A 145 -16.80 4.06 -17.05
CA ASP A 145 -17.11 5.39 -17.62
C ASP A 145 -15.95 5.94 -18.43
N ALA A 146 -14.72 5.84 -17.91
CA ALA A 146 -13.52 6.30 -18.62
C ALA A 146 -13.30 5.52 -19.93
N ARG A 147 -13.53 4.20 -19.92
CA ARG A 147 -13.46 3.37 -21.13
C ARG A 147 -14.57 3.73 -22.14
N ALA A 148 -15.79 3.99 -21.67
CA ALA A 148 -16.90 4.42 -22.52
C ALA A 148 -16.62 5.78 -23.19
N GLN A 149 -15.85 6.65 -22.54
CA GLN A 149 -15.36 7.93 -23.08
C GLN A 149 -14.13 7.77 -24.00
N GLY A 150 -13.68 6.54 -24.26
CA GLY A 150 -12.58 6.25 -25.18
C GLY A 150 -11.18 6.37 -24.57
N LEU A 151 -11.06 6.44 -23.23
CA LEU A 151 -9.76 6.47 -22.58
C LEU A 151 -9.00 5.14 -22.83
N PRO A 152 -7.77 5.17 -23.36
CA PRO A 152 -6.99 3.95 -23.58
C PRO A 152 -6.71 3.18 -22.29
N ARG A 153 -6.77 1.83 -22.36
CA ARG A 153 -6.58 0.93 -21.21
C ARG A 153 -5.30 1.16 -20.42
N ILE A 154 -4.21 1.59 -21.08
CA ILE A 154 -2.93 1.85 -20.40
C ILE A 154 -3.06 2.84 -19.24
N PHE A 155 -4.02 3.78 -19.33
CA PHE A 155 -4.30 4.75 -18.28
C PHE A 155 -5.19 4.22 -17.13
N ALA A 156 -5.70 2.99 -17.26
CA ALA A 156 -6.55 2.32 -16.27
C ALA A 156 -5.84 1.13 -15.57
N LEU A 157 -4.59 0.82 -15.92
CA LEU A 157 -3.89 -0.36 -15.37
C LEU A 157 -3.75 -0.33 -13.84
N GLU A 158 -3.52 0.85 -13.27
CA GLU A 158 -3.44 1.04 -11.83
C GLU A 158 -4.76 0.65 -11.14
N ALA A 159 -5.88 1.18 -11.65
CA ALA A 159 -7.20 0.84 -11.15
C ALA A 159 -7.55 -0.64 -11.36
N GLU A 160 -7.12 -1.24 -12.49
CA GLU A 160 -7.27 -2.69 -12.72
C GLU A 160 -6.54 -3.53 -11.67
N TYR A 161 -5.33 -3.14 -11.31
CA TYR A 161 -4.54 -3.79 -10.26
C TYR A 161 -5.20 -3.62 -8.88
N GLU A 162 -5.62 -2.40 -8.53
CA GLU A 162 -6.32 -2.13 -7.26
C GLU A 162 -7.62 -2.94 -7.15
N MET A 163 -8.44 -2.98 -8.20
CA MET A 163 -9.65 -3.82 -8.21
C MET A 163 -9.33 -5.31 -8.00
N ALA A 164 -8.23 -5.81 -8.57
CA ALA A 164 -7.82 -7.20 -8.38
C ALA A 164 -7.46 -7.48 -6.90
N LEU A 165 -6.73 -6.57 -6.25
CA LEU A 165 -6.40 -6.67 -4.83
C LEU A 165 -7.65 -6.59 -3.95
N LEU A 166 -8.56 -5.63 -4.21
CA LEU A 166 -9.80 -5.47 -3.44
C LEU A 166 -10.72 -6.69 -3.56
N ARG A 167 -10.80 -7.33 -4.74
CA ARG A 167 -11.55 -8.58 -4.91
C ARG A 167 -10.95 -9.71 -4.09
N ALA A 168 -9.63 -9.90 -4.19
CA ALA A 168 -8.94 -10.93 -3.42
C ALA A 168 -9.10 -10.72 -1.91
N GLU A 169 -9.02 -9.47 -1.45
CA GLU A 169 -9.27 -9.14 -0.05
C GLU A 169 -10.73 -9.41 0.34
N LEU A 170 -11.70 -8.98 -0.47
CA LEU A 170 -13.12 -9.21 -0.19
C LEU A 170 -13.44 -10.71 -0.07
N ASP A 171 -12.93 -11.52 -1.00
CA ASP A 171 -13.11 -12.97 -0.99
C ASP A 171 -12.54 -13.58 0.30
N PHE A 172 -11.31 -13.17 0.67
CA PHE A 172 -10.68 -13.63 1.91
C PHE A 172 -11.47 -13.22 3.16
N VAL A 173 -11.87 -11.95 3.26
CA VAL A 173 -12.57 -11.40 4.43
C VAL A 173 -13.95 -12.05 4.60
N VAL A 174 -14.69 -12.24 3.50
CA VAL A 174 -16.01 -12.89 3.53
C VAL A 174 -15.88 -14.35 3.94
N ALA A 175 -14.88 -15.08 3.42
CA ALA A 175 -14.65 -16.46 3.80
C ALA A 175 -14.27 -16.60 5.29
N LEU A 176 -13.38 -15.74 5.78
CA LEU A 176 -12.97 -15.74 7.19
C LEU A 176 -14.12 -15.36 8.13
N GLU A 177 -14.91 -14.33 7.77
CA GLU A 177 -16.07 -13.92 8.55
C GLU A 177 -17.12 -15.03 8.67
N ALA A 178 -17.44 -15.68 7.54
CA ALA A 178 -18.35 -16.81 7.52
C ALA A 178 -17.84 -17.96 8.40
N GLY A 179 -16.56 -18.35 8.24
CA GLY A 179 -15.98 -19.45 9.00
C GLY A 179 -15.94 -19.22 10.51
N ILE A 180 -15.74 -17.97 10.94
CA ILE A 180 -15.85 -17.63 12.36
C ILE A 180 -17.31 -17.71 12.82
N GLY A 181 -18.22 -17.10 12.05
CA GLY A 181 -19.63 -16.98 12.41
C GLY A 181 -20.39 -18.31 12.43
N ASP A 182 -20.08 -19.23 11.53
CA ASP A 182 -20.71 -20.55 11.43
C ASP A 182 -19.96 -21.67 12.17
N GLY A 183 -18.76 -21.36 12.69
CA GLY A 183 -17.93 -22.30 13.45
C GLY A 183 -17.05 -23.22 12.59
N SER A 184 -17.02 -23.05 11.27
CA SER A 184 -16.22 -23.89 10.37
C SER A 184 -14.72 -23.53 10.33
N LEU A 185 -14.33 -22.37 10.89
CA LEU A 185 -12.92 -22.04 11.08
C LEU A 185 -12.29 -22.99 12.10
N GLU A 186 -11.18 -23.62 11.71
CA GLU A 186 -10.46 -24.56 12.58
C GLU A 186 -10.07 -23.89 13.91
N GLN A 187 -10.35 -24.58 15.03
CA GLN A 187 -10.07 -24.13 16.39
C GLN A 187 -10.70 -22.80 16.81
N VAL A 188 -11.78 -22.36 16.15
CA VAL A 188 -12.52 -21.17 16.59
C VAL A 188 -13.11 -21.31 18.00
N ASP A 189 -13.51 -22.52 18.41
CA ASP A 189 -14.02 -22.76 19.77
C ASP A 189 -12.92 -22.70 20.83
N LEU A 190 -11.70 -23.12 20.50
CA LEU A 190 -10.53 -22.91 21.36
C LEU A 190 -10.31 -21.41 21.57
N TRP A 191 -10.35 -20.63 20.49
CA TRP A 191 -10.21 -19.18 20.54
C TRP A 191 -11.32 -18.51 21.37
N ARG A 192 -12.59 -18.91 21.21
CA ARG A 192 -13.70 -18.46 22.08
C ARG A 192 -13.41 -18.75 23.56
N SER A 193 -13.02 -19.99 23.86
CA SER A 193 -12.76 -20.41 25.24
C SER A 193 -11.63 -19.62 25.92
N LEU A 194 -10.60 -19.22 25.17
CA LEU A 194 -9.49 -18.40 25.67
C LEU A 194 -9.97 -17.00 26.07
N HIS A 195 -10.86 -16.41 25.28
CA HIS A 195 -11.46 -15.10 25.59
C HIS A 195 -12.44 -15.19 26.76
N ASP A 196 -13.29 -16.21 26.84
CA ASP A 196 -14.19 -16.41 27.98
C ASP A 196 -13.41 -16.51 29.31
N ARG A 197 -12.26 -17.21 29.30
CA ARG A 197 -11.36 -17.29 30.47
C ARG A 197 -10.70 -15.95 30.78
N ALA A 198 -10.21 -15.25 29.75
CA ALA A 198 -9.56 -13.95 29.92
C ALA A 198 -10.53 -12.90 30.50
N ASP A 199 -11.78 -12.88 30.05
CA ASP A 199 -12.82 -11.98 30.54
C ASP A 199 -13.18 -12.29 32.01
N ALA A 200 -13.28 -13.58 32.36
CA ALA A 200 -13.54 -13.99 33.74
C ALA A 200 -12.39 -13.63 34.69
N ALA A 201 -11.14 -13.70 34.24
CA ALA A 201 -9.94 -13.41 35.03
C ALA A 201 -9.46 -11.95 34.95
N GLY A 202 -10.02 -11.15 34.04
CA GLY A 202 -9.57 -9.79 33.73
C GLY A 202 -8.21 -9.71 33.02
N ARG A 203 -7.62 -10.85 32.64
CA ARG A 203 -6.38 -10.99 31.87
C ARG A 203 -6.30 -12.39 31.26
N LEU A 204 -5.60 -12.52 30.13
CA LEU A 204 -5.18 -13.82 29.63
C LEU A 204 -3.94 -14.28 30.40
N ASP A 205 -3.97 -15.47 31.02
CA ASP A 205 -2.80 -16.03 31.68
C ASP A 205 -1.81 -16.62 30.65
N PRO A 206 -0.54 -16.18 30.61
CA PRO A 206 0.44 -16.71 29.68
C PRO A 206 0.65 -18.23 29.79
N ASP A 207 0.57 -18.80 30.99
CA ASP A 207 0.78 -20.24 31.20
C ASP A 207 -0.42 -21.04 30.65
N GLU A 208 -1.65 -20.55 30.86
CA GLU A 208 -2.86 -21.16 30.28
C GLU A 208 -2.88 -21.08 28.75
N LEU A 209 -2.38 -19.98 28.18
CA LEU A 209 -2.23 -19.85 26.74
C LEU A 209 -1.19 -20.83 26.20
N ALA A 210 -0.05 -20.98 26.88
CA ALA A 210 0.99 -21.93 26.50
C ALA A 210 0.47 -23.37 26.54
N ASP A 211 -0.26 -23.75 27.60
CA ASP A 211 -0.88 -25.07 27.73
C ASP A 211 -1.93 -25.33 26.64
N ALA A 212 -2.77 -24.34 26.33
CA ALA A 212 -3.76 -24.43 25.26
C ALA A 212 -3.13 -24.59 23.86
N LEU A 213 -1.94 -24.01 23.66
CA LEU A 213 -1.22 -24.07 22.38
C LEU A 213 -0.25 -25.25 22.28
N ALA A 214 0.13 -25.89 23.40
CA ALA A 214 1.10 -26.98 23.43
C ALA A 214 0.82 -28.15 22.45
N PRO A 215 -0.44 -28.57 22.21
CA PRO A 215 -0.76 -29.60 21.22
C PRO A 215 -0.41 -29.19 19.77
N TYR A 216 -0.35 -27.89 19.47
CA TYR A 216 -0.09 -27.35 18.14
C TYR A 216 1.38 -26.97 17.93
N LEU A 217 2.11 -26.71 19.02
CA LEU A 217 3.53 -26.34 18.98
C LEU A 217 4.48 -27.54 19.00
N SER A 218 3.98 -28.73 19.35
CA SER A 218 4.78 -29.96 19.49
C SER A 218 5.06 -30.71 18.18
N VAL A 219 4.62 -30.19 17.02
CA VAL A 219 4.87 -30.79 15.70
C VAL A 219 6.00 -30.05 14.97
N GLN A 220 7.18 -29.92 15.57
CA GLN A 220 8.43 -29.67 14.84
C GLN A 220 9.62 -30.18 15.66
N GLU A 221 9.96 -31.46 15.51
CA GLU A 221 11.35 -31.96 15.50
C GLU A 221 11.36 -33.48 15.25
N ASP A 222 11.51 -33.87 13.99
CA ASP A 222 12.33 -35.03 13.64
C ASP A 222 12.99 -34.73 12.29
N PRO A 223 14.29 -34.37 12.25
CA PRO A 223 15.00 -34.32 10.98
C PRO A 223 15.07 -35.75 10.40
N PRO A 224 14.99 -35.91 9.06
CA PRO A 224 15.05 -37.23 8.45
C PRO A 224 16.37 -37.89 8.86
N THR A 225 16.27 -39.06 9.50
CA THR A 225 17.44 -39.89 9.81
C THR A 225 18.00 -40.38 8.48
N THR A 226 19.03 -39.70 7.97
CA THR A 226 19.78 -40.17 6.81
C THR A 226 20.48 -41.48 7.18
N ARG A 227 20.13 -42.57 6.51
CA ARG A 227 20.89 -43.82 6.46
C ARG A 227 21.39 -44.03 5.04
#